data_AF-A0A499V0D4-F1
#
_entry.id   AF-A0A499V0D4-F1
#
_cell.length_a   1.000
_cell.length_b   1.000
_cell.length_c   1.000
_cell.angle_alpha   90.00
_cell.angle_beta   90.00
_cell.angle_gamma   90.00
#
_symmetry.space_group_name_H-M   'P 1'
#
loop_
_entity.id
_entity.type
_entity.pdbx_description
1 polymer ?
#
loop_
_entity_poly.entity_id
_entity_poly.type
_entity_poly.pdbx_seq_one_letter_code
_entity_poly.pdbx_strand_id
1 'polypeptide(L)'
;MSPFRRSHAPATLQAVLGSEPQVPARATGPLATLIMQLLRKDPAMRPAAPEVRQALEAAAREPQSVPTMLASAGYAPGGGQSTGGRFVPPILHKNRKAQLGLGGLALVVAAAVVLVVMKPFSSEGLPAGWTVREERDVVGASLAVPGEYRRVQDDSDSDNPVVTYYDPSGVFTVSLRRSTPDGENDPAHLDAAADQIVAFYKDGGGSTVEDATSETAKTEQQGKEARDVTTSYLPYGTSSNKNPIRYQKRDHLYVNKAKVAWDLTVSIPADGEAHEEGAKLYERIVRNLKIDKL
;
A
#
# COMPACT_ATOMS: atom_id res chain seq x y z
N MET A 1 -0.06 -22.36 24.54
CA MET A 1 1.07 -23.19 24.02
C MET A 1 0.59 -23.86 22.74
N SER A 2 1.34 -23.75 21.64
CA SER A 2 0.93 -24.34 20.34
C SER A 2 1.13 -25.86 20.36
N PRO A 3 0.13 -26.67 19.94
CA PRO A 3 0.26 -28.13 19.88
C PRO A 3 1.31 -28.60 18.87
N PHE A 4 1.74 -27.72 17.95
CA PHE A 4 2.70 -28.00 16.89
C PHE A 4 4.16 -27.77 17.29
N ARG A 5 4.42 -27.16 18.45
CA ARG A 5 5.78 -27.02 19.01
C ARG A 5 6.20 -28.35 19.65
N ARG A 6 6.57 -29.34 18.82
CA ARG A 6 7.06 -30.67 19.23
C ARG A 6 8.52 -30.84 18.83
N SER A 7 9.25 -31.66 19.58
CA SER A 7 10.70 -31.88 19.43
C SER A 7 11.09 -32.78 18.26
N HIS A 8 10.14 -33.46 17.61
CA HIS A 8 10.43 -34.38 16.51
C HIS A 8 9.25 -34.51 15.53
N ALA A 9 9.58 -34.71 14.25
CA ALA A 9 8.63 -34.68 13.13
C ALA A 9 7.40 -35.61 13.28
N PRO A 10 7.50 -36.86 13.77
CA PRO A 10 6.33 -37.73 13.94
C PRO A 10 5.29 -37.15 14.91
N ALA A 11 5.73 -36.47 15.97
CA ALA A 11 4.80 -35.85 16.92
C ALA A 11 4.15 -34.58 16.35
N THR A 12 4.85 -33.85 15.49
CA THR A 12 4.24 -32.73 14.77
C THR A 12 3.16 -33.24 13.82
N LEU A 13 3.42 -34.33 13.07
CA LEU A 13 2.42 -34.95 12.19
C LEU A 13 1.20 -35.49 12.97
N GLN A 14 1.44 -36.16 14.09
CA GLN A 14 0.37 -36.62 14.97
C GLN A 14 -0.45 -35.44 15.51
N ALA A 15 0.19 -34.33 15.89
CA ALA A 15 -0.50 -33.12 16.31
C ALA A 15 -1.33 -32.51 15.18
N VAL A 16 -0.84 -32.50 13.94
CA VAL A 16 -1.60 -32.03 12.77
C VAL A 16 -2.84 -32.88 12.52
N LEU A 17 -2.75 -34.20 12.66
CA LEU A 17 -3.87 -35.11 12.45
C LEU A 17 -4.90 -35.06 13.60
N GLY A 18 -4.43 -35.08 14.85
CA GLY A 18 -5.29 -35.24 16.03
C GLY A 18 -5.76 -33.95 16.69
N SER A 19 -5.11 -32.80 16.45
CA SER A 19 -5.51 -31.56 17.15
C SER A 19 -6.75 -30.94 16.53
N GLU A 20 -7.74 -30.67 17.37
CA GLU A 20 -8.93 -29.91 16.97
C GLU A 20 -8.61 -28.43 16.76
N PRO A 21 -9.03 -27.83 15.63
CA PRO A 21 -8.89 -26.40 15.41
C PRO A 21 -9.61 -25.60 16.49
N GLN A 22 -8.97 -24.53 16.95
CA GLN A 22 -9.60 -23.58 17.86
C GLN A 22 -10.52 -22.64 17.09
N VAL A 23 -11.65 -22.26 17.68
CA VAL A 23 -12.56 -21.26 17.09
C VAL A 23 -11.80 -19.93 16.92
N PRO A 24 -11.85 -19.28 15.75
CA PRO A 24 -11.14 -18.03 15.54
C PRO A 24 -11.59 -16.93 16.50
N ALA A 25 -10.66 -16.31 17.24
CA ALA A 25 -11.00 -15.25 18.20
C ALA A 25 -11.44 -13.93 17.54
N ARG A 26 -11.04 -13.69 16.28
CA ARG A 26 -11.30 -12.45 15.54
C ARG A 26 -12.47 -12.54 14.56
N ALA A 27 -12.94 -13.74 14.25
CA ALA A 27 -14.12 -13.95 13.42
C ALA A 27 -15.27 -14.35 14.33
N THR A 28 -16.43 -13.74 14.16
CA THR A 28 -17.66 -14.13 14.87
C THR A 28 -18.76 -14.46 13.85
N GLY A 29 -19.78 -15.20 14.29
CA GLY A 29 -20.94 -15.50 13.45
C GLY A 29 -20.62 -16.37 12.22
N PRO A 30 -21.28 -16.13 11.07
CA PRO A 30 -21.20 -16.99 9.88
C PRO A 30 -19.77 -17.23 9.38
N LEU A 31 -18.89 -16.23 9.49
CA LEU A 31 -17.50 -16.35 9.08
C LEU A 31 -16.72 -17.34 9.95
N ALA A 32 -16.94 -17.33 11.27
CA ALA A 32 -16.32 -18.30 12.16
C ALA A 32 -16.76 -19.73 11.83
N THR A 33 -18.04 -19.93 11.52
CA THR A 33 -18.59 -21.22 11.10
C THR A 33 -17.95 -21.70 9.80
N LEU A 34 -17.82 -20.82 8.79
CA LEU A 34 -17.20 -21.16 7.51
C LEU A 34 -15.72 -21.56 7.68
N ILE A 35 -14.95 -20.81 8.47
CA ILE A 35 -13.56 -21.14 8.78
C ILE A 35 -13.47 -22.53 9.43
N MET A 36 -14.33 -22.82 10.41
CA MET A 36 -14.35 -24.13 11.07
C MET A 36 -14.74 -25.27 10.12
N GLN A 37 -15.58 -25.03 9.11
CA GLN A 37 -15.91 -26.02 8.08
C GLN A 37 -14.73 -26.30 7.14
N LEU A 38 -13.97 -25.27 6.76
CA LEU A 38 -12.77 -25.42 5.93
C LEU A 38 -11.64 -26.16 6.66
N LEU A 39 -11.55 -26.04 7.98
CA LEU A 39 -10.54 -26.69 8.82
C LEU A 39 -10.88 -28.14 9.21
N ARG A 40 -11.94 -28.73 8.63
CA ARG A 40 -12.30 -30.14 8.85
C ARG A 40 -11.17 -31.07 8.41
N LYS A 41 -10.89 -32.08 9.24
CA LYS A 41 -9.85 -33.09 8.97
C LYS A 41 -10.15 -33.91 7.72
N ASP A 42 -11.41 -34.29 7.55
CA ASP A 42 -11.90 -34.94 6.34
C ASP A 42 -12.10 -33.90 5.21
N PRO A 43 -11.35 -33.98 4.10
CA PRO A 43 -11.50 -33.08 2.97
C PRO A 43 -12.86 -33.19 2.26
N ALA A 44 -13.48 -34.38 2.25
CA ALA A 44 -14.76 -34.59 1.57
C ALA A 44 -15.93 -33.89 2.27
N MET A 45 -15.75 -33.57 3.55
CA MET A 45 -16.74 -32.87 4.37
C MET A 45 -16.59 -31.34 4.32
N ARG A 46 -15.68 -30.81 3.51
CA ARG A 46 -15.48 -29.37 3.36
C ARG A 46 -16.45 -28.81 2.30
N PRO A 47 -16.97 -27.58 2.48
CA PRO A 47 -17.81 -26.94 1.48
C PRO A 47 -17.08 -26.78 0.15
N ALA A 48 -17.83 -26.84 -0.95
CA ALA A 48 -17.25 -26.68 -2.28
C ALA A 48 -16.84 -25.23 -2.53
N ALA A 49 -15.82 -25.00 -3.36
CA ALA A 49 -15.33 -23.66 -3.71
C ALA A 49 -16.43 -22.63 -4.09
N PRO A 50 -17.47 -22.95 -4.89
CA PRO A 50 -18.54 -21.99 -5.18
C PRO A 50 -19.37 -21.60 -3.94
N GLU A 51 -19.62 -22.55 -3.03
CA GLU A 51 -20.38 -22.30 -1.79
C GLU A 51 -19.58 -21.40 -0.84
N VAL A 52 -18.27 -21.65 -0.73
CA VAL A 52 -17.35 -20.82 0.06
C VAL A 52 -17.35 -19.39 -0.46
N ARG A 53 -17.25 -19.21 -1.79
CA ARG A 53 -17.29 -17.89 -2.42
C ARG A 53 -18.60 -17.16 -2.11
N GLN A 54 -19.73 -17.83 -2.28
CA GLN A 54 -21.04 -17.25 -1.99
C GLN A 54 -21.17 -16.83 -0.52
N ALA A 55 -20.71 -17.66 0.42
CA ALA A 55 -20.76 -17.37 1.85
C ALA A 55 -19.85 -16.17 2.23
N LEU A 56 -18.68 -16.05 1.61
CA LEU A 56 -17.77 -14.91 1.80
C LEU A 56 -18.32 -13.63 1.19
N GLU A 57 -18.92 -13.71 0.00
CA GLU A 57 -19.59 -12.57 -0.64
C GLU A 57 -20.76 -12.08 0.21
N ALA A 58 -21.57 -12.99 0.77
CA ALA A 58 -22.66 -12.62 1.67
C ALA A 58 -22.14 -11.95 2.96
N ALA A 59 -21.09 -12.51 3.58
CA ALA A 59 -20.47 -11.93 4.77
C ALA A 59 -19.82 -10.55 4.50
N ALA A 60 -19.27 -10.35 3.31
CA ALA A 60 -18.72 -9.06 2.88
C ALA A 60 -19.82 -8.03 2.54
N ARG A 61 -21.03 -8.51 2.20
CA ARG A 61 -22.14 -7.67 1.74
C ARG A 61 -23.07 -7.19 2.84
N GLU A 62 -23.01 -7.74 4.06
CA GLU A 62 -23.89 -7.31 5.15
C GLU A 62 -23.80 -5.80 5.44
N PRO A 63 -24.92 -5.07 5.32
CA PRO A 63 -25.15 -3.81 6.02
C PRO A 63 -26.17 -4.09 7.12
N GLN A 64 -25.73 -4.48 8.32
CA GLN A 64 -26.64 -4.57 9.47
C GLN A 64 -26.70 -3.22 10.18
N SER A 65 -27.45 -2.29 9.59
CA SER A 65 -28.06 -1.21 10.35
C SER A 65 -29.23 -1.80 11.12
N VAL A 66 -29.06 -2.02 12.43
CA VAL A 66 -30.21 -2.20 13.31
C VAL A 66 -31.00 -0.88 13.31
N PRO A 67 -32.33 -0.90 13.14
CA PRO A 67 -33.13 0.32 13.18
C PRO A 67 -33.04 0.91 14.59
N THR A 68 -32.33 2.04 14.73
CA THR A 68 -32.45 2.91 15.90
C THR A 68 -33.88 3.45 15.89
N MET A 69 -34.74 2.89 16.75
CA MET A 69 -36.03 3.50 17.02
C MET A 69 -35.80 4.89 17.60
N LEU A 70 -36.21 5.90 16.83
CA LEU A 70 -36.33 7.29 17.24
C LEU A 70 -37.20 7.39 18.49
N ALA A 71 -36.59 7.65 19.65
CA ALA A 71 -37.32 8.13 20.81
C ALA A 71 -37.67 9.61 20.58
N SER A 72 -38.97 9.87 20.67
CA SER A 72 -39.63 11.14 20.40
C SER A 72 -39.05 12.33 21.17
N ALA A 73 -39.01 13.46 20.47
CA ALA A 73 -38.96 14.79 21.05
C ALA A 73 -40.19 15.01 21.95
N GLY A 74 -39.95 15.14 23.26
CA GLY A 74 -40.90 15.65 24.23
C GLY A 74 -40.66 17.15 24.44
N TYR A 75 -41.56 17.96 23.89
CA TYR A 75 -41.67 19.40 24.11
C TYR A 75 -42.18 19.67 25.53
N ALA A 76 -41.49 20.52 26.30
CA ALA A 76 -42.08 21.24 27.43
C ALA A 76 -41.42 22.63 27.53
N PRO A 77 -42.21 23.73 27.57
CA PRO A 77 -41.69 25.07 27.67
C PRO A 77 -41.62 25.52 29.14
N GLY A 78 -40.64 26.38 29.44
CA GLY A 78 -40.77 27.36 30.53
C GLY A 78 -39.68 27.36 31.59
N GLY A 79 -38.97 28.49 31.66
CA GLY A 79 -38.66 29.13 32.94
C GLY A 79 -37.22 29.05 33.44
N GLY A 80 -36.59 30.22 33.61
CA GLY A 80 -35.82 30.50 34.83
C GLY A 80 -34.29 30.51 34.75
N GLN A 81 -33.74 31.67 34.40
CA GLN A 81 -32.60 32.38 35.03
C GLN A 81 -31.39 31.63 35.65
N SER A 82 -30.22 32.14 35.23
CA SER A 82 -28.98 32.40 36.03
C SER A 82 -28.18 31.13 36.42
N THR A 83 -26.84 31.05 36.37
CA THR A 83 -25.74 31.99 36.63
C THR A 83 -24.42 31.39 36.10
N GLY A 84 -23.50 32.24 35.61
CA GLY A 84 -22.03 32.13 35.77
C GLY A 84 -21.28 30.97 35.07
N GLY A 85 -20.10 31.12 34.47
CA GLY A 85 -19.24 32.27 34.32
C GLY A 85 -18.14 31.92 33.31
N ARG A 86 -18.01 32.76 32.28
CA ARG A 86 -16.83 32.82 31.41
C ARG A 86 -15.65 33.27 32.25
N PHE A 87 -14.64 32.42 32.39
CA PHE A 87 -13.32 32.83 32.84
C PHE A 87 -12.64 33.63 31.71
N VAL A 88 -12.69 34.95 31.83
CA VAL A 88 -11.81 35.88 31.11
C VAL A 88 -11.07 36.67 32.21
N PRO A 89 -9.73 36.60 32.29
CA PRO A 89 -8.99 37.41 33.25
C PRO A 89 -8.99 38.89 32.81
N PRO A 90 -9.24 39.86 33.72
CA PRO A 90 -9.34 41.26 33.36
C PRO A 90 -8.14 42.05 33.88
N ILE A 91 -7.24 42.57 33.02
CA ILE A 91 -6.45 43.76 33.38
C ILE A 91 -6.14 44.58 32.12
N LEU A 92 -6.35 45.91 32.23
CA LEU A 92 -5.89 47.04 31.40
C LEU A 92 -6.93 47.77 30.54
N HIS A 93 -7.91 48.38 31.22
CA HIS A 93 -8.48 49.65 30.77
C HIS A 93 -7.65 50.82 31.32
N LYS A 94 -6.95 51.55 30.44
CA LYS A 94 -6.78 53.03 30.43
C LYS A 94 -5.53 53.41 29.64
N ASN A 95 -5.67 53.63 28.32
CA ASN A 95 -5.35 54.92 27.71
C ASN A 95 -5.70 54.91 26.21
N ARG A 96 -6.61 55.80 25.80
CA ARG A 96 -6.91 56.05 24.39
C ARG A 96 -5.78 56.90 23.80
N LYS A 97 -4.74 56.26 23.23
CA LYS A 97 -3.85 56.80 22.16
C LYS A 97 -2.61 55.96 21.80
N ALA A 98 -2.46 54.70 22.25
CA ALA A 98 -1.27 53.89 21.91
C ALA A 98 -1.56 52.39 21.71
N GLN A 99 -2.49 52.03 20.82
CA GLN A 99 -2.72 50.63 20.41
C GLN A 99 -2.81 50.48 18.88
N LEU A 100 -1.83 51.05 18.19
CA LEU A 100 -1.44 50.65 16.84
C LEU A 100 0.06 50.44 16.87
N GLY A 101 0.49 49.18 16.93
CA GLY A 101 1.91 48.85 16.88
C GLY A 101 2.20 47.47 17.44
N LEU A 102 2.67 46.59 16.56
CA LEU A 102 3.48 45.41 16.90
C LEU A 102 2.79 44.23 17.59
N GLY A 103 1.85 43.60 16.87
CA GLY A 103 1.38 42.25 17.20
C GLY A 103 1.04 41.36 16.00
N GLY A 104 1.32 41.81 14.77
CA GLY A 104 0.84 41.16 13.55
C GLY A 104 1.88 40.41 12.72
N LEU A 105 3.18 40.51 13.01
CA LEU A 105 4.22 40.02 12.10
C LEU A 105 4.97 38.76 12.56
N ALA A 106 4.81 38.31 13.82
CA ALA A 106 5.56 37.15 14.32
C ALA A 106 4.79 35.82 14.27
N LEU A 107 3.45 35.86 14.29
CA LEU A 107 2.63 34.63 14.32
C LEU A 107 2.41 34.01 12.94
N VAL A 108 2.51 34.79 11.86
CA VAL A 108 2.44 34.26 10.49
C VAL A 108 3.77 33.60 10.10
N VAL A 109 4.91 34.09 10.60
CA VAL A 109 6.23 33.51 10.30
C VAL A 109 6.46 32.23 11.12
N ALA A 110 6.03 32.15 12.37
CA ALA A 110 6.17 30.93 13.16
C ALA A 110 5.27 29.78 12.66
N ALA A 111 4.03 30.07 12.22
CA ALA A 111 3.17 29.05 11.61
C ALA A 111 3.67 28.61 10.23
N ALA A 112 4.23 29.53 9.44
CA ALA A 112 4.86 29.20 8.16
C ALA A 112 6.12 28.35 8.34
N VAL A 113 6.97 28.63 9.34
CA VAL A 113 8.18 27.85 9.61
C VAL A 113 7.84 26.45 10.17
N VAL A 114 6.81 26.30 11.00
CA VAL A 114 6.38 24.97 11.48
C VAL A 114 5.73 24.14 10.37
N LEU A 115 4.99 24.75 9.44
CA LEU A 115 4.46 24.05 8.25
C LEU A 115 5.55 23.66 7.24
N VAL A 116 6.58 24.48 7.08
CA VAL A 116 7.73 24.18 6.21
C VAL A 116 8.62 23.07 6.79
N VAL A 117 8.72 22.96 8.11
CA VAL A 117 9.54 21.91 8.76
C VAL A 117 8.79 20.56 8.85
N MET A 118 7.45 20.56 8.90
CA MET A 118 6.67 19.31 8.97
C MET A 118 6.18 18.76 7.62
N LYS A 119 6.31 19.52 6.52
CA LYS A 119 6.05 19.06 5.14
C LYS A 119 7.16 19.58 4.22
N PRO A 120 8.31 18.90 4.10
CA PRO A 120 9.41 19.39 3.27
C PRO A 120 9.13 19.30 1.76
N PHE A 121 7.95 18.82 1.37
CA PHE A 121 7.58 18.52 -0.01
C PHE A 121 6.24 19.14 -0.31
N SER A 122 6.27 20.41 -0.71
CA SER A 122 5.13 21.01 -1.39
C SER A 122 4.75 20.09 -2.55
N SER A 123 3.47 19.77 -2.67
CA SER A 123 2.87 19.22 -3.90
C SER A 123 2.96 20.19 -5.09
N GLU A 124 3.89 21.15 -5.05
CA GLU A 124 4.14 22.13 -6.08
C GLU A 124 4.61 21.41 -7.34
N GLY A 125 3.81 21.52 -8.41
CA GLY A 125 4.04 20.82 -9.67
C GLY A 125 3.39 19.44 -9.78
N LEU A 126 2.77 18.92 -8.72
CA LEU A 126 1.93 17.72 -8.82
C LEU A 126 0.51 18.08 -9.28
N PRO A 127 -0.13 17.23 -10.11
CA PRO A 127 -1.54 17.42 -10.48
C PRO A 127 -2.46 17.37 -9.27
N ALA A 128 -3.66 17.93 -9.42
CA ALA A 128 -4.73 17.73 -8.48
C ALA A 128 -4.97 16.23 -8.24
N GLY A 129 -5.19 15.86 -6.97
CA GLY A 129 -5.41 14.47 -6.55
C GLY A 129 -4.15 13.66 -6.28
N TRP A 130 -2.95 14.15 -6.60
CA TRP A 130 -1.69 13.44 -6.28
C TRP A 130 -1.22 13.74 -4.86
N THR A 131 -0.50 12.79 -4.26
CA THR A 131 0.06 12.90 -2.92
C THR A 131 1.44 12.25 -2.88
N VAL A 132 2.39 12.91 -2.20
CA VAL A 132 3.70 12.33 -1.89
C VAL A 132 3.54 11.34 -0.75
N ARG A 133 4.04 10.13 -0.95
CA ARG A 133 4.09 9.06 0.05
C ARG A 133 5.51 8.98 0.59
N GLU A 134 5.64 9.28 1.87
CA GLU A 134 6.90 9.17 2.60
C GLU A 134 7.07 7.72 3.06
N GLU A 135 7.93 6.97 2.37
CA GLU A 135 8.15 5.54 2.62
C GLU A 135 9.57 5.29 3.14
N ARG A 136 10.17 6.30 3.78
CA ARG A 136 11.57 6.29 4.23
C ARG A 136 11.86 5.20 5.24
N ASP A 137 10.92 4.97 6.16
CA ASP A 137 11.07 3.97 7.21
C ASP A 137 10.98 2.53 6.68
N VAL A 138 10.36 2.34 5.50
CA VAL A 138 10.13 1.01 4.91
C VAL A 138 11.12 0.74 3.79
N VAL A 139 11.17 1.62 2.79
CA VAL A 139 11.98 1.45 1.58
C VAL A 139 13.02 2.56 1.40
N GLY A 140 13.23 3.46 2.36
CA GLY A 140 14.29 4.48 2.28
C GLY A 140 14.11 5.46 1.11
N ALA A 141 12.86 5.71 0.72
CA ALA A 141 12.51 6.53 -0.42
C ALA A 141 11.14 7.20 -0.24
N SER A 142 10.84 8.19 -1.08
CA SER A 142 9.52 8.79 -1.22
C SER A 142 9.12 8.82 -2.70
N LEU A 143 7.84 8.67 -2.98
CA LEU A 143 7.31 8.75 -4.35
C LEU A 143 5.96 9.48 -4.36
N ALA A 144 5.62 10.13 -5.48
CA ALA A 144 4.30 10.71 -5.67
C ALA A 144 3.40 9.73 -6.42
N VAL A 145 2.18 9.50 -5.92
CA VAL A 145 1.15 8.67 -6.56
C VAL A 145 -0.22 9.34 -6.43
N PRO A 146 -1.24 8.95 -7.22
CA PRO A 146 -2.61 9.39 -6.97
C PRO A 146 -3.04 9.08 -5.53
N GLY A 147 -3.64 10.06 -4.86
CA GLY A 147 -3.95 10.03 -3.42
C GLY A 147 -5.01 8.99 -3.05
N GLU A 148 -5.86 8.62 -4.02
CA GLU A 148 -6.88 7.58 -3.89
C GLU A 148 -6.33 6.15 -3.96
N TYR A 149 -5.07 5.96 -4.39
CA TYR A 149 -4.50 4.62 -4.45
C TYR A 149 -4.35 4.03 -3.04
N ARG A 150 -4.81 2.79 -2.89
CA ARG A 150 -4.75 2.06 -1.63
C ARG A 150 -3.34 1.53 -1.41
N ARG A 151 -2.67 2.04 -0.37
CA ARG A 151 -1.35 1.55 0.08
C ARG A 151 -1.46 0.21 0.80
N VAL A 152 -0.58 -0.72 0.46
CA VAL A 152 -0.32 -1.98 1.15
C VAL A 152 1.19 -2.11 1.33
N GLN A 153 1.62 -2.72 2.43
CA GLN A 153 3.03 -2.97 2.73
C GLN A 153 3.21 -4.45 2.98
N ASP A 154 4.30 -5.00 2.44
CA ASP A 154 4.81 -6.33 2.74
C ASP A 154 6.26 -6.18 3.21
N ASP A 155 6.48 -6.48 4.48
CA ASP A 155 7.78 -6.48 5.15
C ASP A 155 8.03 -7.83 5.84
N SER A 156 7.38 -8.89 5.34
CA SER A 156 7.59 -10.26 5.83
C SER A 156 9.03 -10.73 5.61
N ASP A 157 9.67 -10.20 4.58
CA ASP A 157 11.11 -10.27 4.34
C ASP A 157 11.73 -8.89 4.64
N SER A 158 12.53 -8.82 5.70
CA SER A 158 13.17 -7.57 6.13
C SER A 158 14.25 -7.07 5.18
N ASP A 159 14.81 -7.96 4.37
CA ASP A 159 15.83 -7.62 3.37
C ASP A 159 15.19 -7.16 2.06
N ASN A 160 13.89 -7.46 1.86
CA ASN A 160 13.15 -7.13 0.64
C ASN A 160 11.78 -6.46 0.89
N PRO A 161 11.67 -5.41 1.74
CA PRO A 161 10.39 -4.75 1.96
C PRO A 161 9.82 -4.13 0.68
N VAL A 162 8.50 -4.23 0.53
CA VAL A 162 7.75 -3.72 -0.62
C VAL A 162 6.59 -2.85 -0.14
N VAL A 163 6.40 -1.71 -0.80
CA VAL A 163 5.18 -0.91 -0.69
C VAL A 163 4.45 -0.92 -2.03
N THR A 164 3.16 -1.23 -2.01
CA THR A 164 2.31 -1.36 -3.20
C THR A 164 1.12 -0.41 -3.10
N TYR A 165 0.80 0.25 -4.20
CA TYR A 165 -0.32 1.16 -4.36
C TYR A 165 -1.25 0.62 -5.43
N TYR A 166 -2.45 0.24 -5.01
CA TYR A 166 -3.49 -0.27 -5.88
C TYR A 166 -4.39 0.85 -6.32
N ASP A 167 -4.52 1.01 -7.64
CA ASP A 167 -5.52 1.84 -8.24
C ASP A 167 -6.95 1.32 -7.92
N PRO A 168 -7.92 2.19 -7.58
CA PRO A 168 -9.30 1.76 -7.31
C PRO A 168 -10.00 1.04 -8.47
N SER A 169 -9.61 1.29 -9.73
CA SER A 169 -10.17 0.57 -10.88
C SER A 169 -9.56 -0.83 -11.07
N GLY A 170 -8.40 -1.09 -10.45
CA GLY A 170 -7.68 -2.36 -10.55
C GLY A 170 -6.87 -2.50 -11.84
N VAL A 171 -6.81 -1.47 -12.68
CA VAL A 171 -6.09 -1.48 -13.96
C VAL A 171 -4.60 -1.24 -13.78
N PHE A 172 -4.23 -0.37 -12.83
CA PHE A 172 -2.84 0.00 -12.57
C PHE A 172 -2.37 -0.52 -11.22
N THR A 173 -1.11 -0.92 -11.14
CA THR A 173 -0.46 -1.22 -9.87
C THR A 173 0.93 -0.60 -9.86
N VAL A 174 1.27 0.06 -8.76
CA VAL A 174 2.60 0.64 -8.53
C VAL A 174 3.20 -0.05 -7.32
N SER A 175 4.40 -0.58 -7.43
CA SER A 175 5.15 -1.11 -6.29
C SER A 175 6.56 -0.58 -6.26
N LEU A 176 7.08 -0.31 -5.06
CA LEU A 176 8.48 0.00 -4.83
C LEU A 176 9.05 -1.03 -3.86
N ARG A 177 10.03 -1.80 -4.34
CA ARG A 177 10.81 -2.73 -3.53
C ARG A 177 12.16 -2.10 -3.22
N ARG A 178 12.63 -2.30 -1.99
CA ARG A 178 14.03 -2.10 -1.62
C ARG A 178 14.63 -3.46 -1.28
N SER A 179 15.71 -3.83 -1.94
CA SER A 179 16.42 -5.09 -1.70
C SER A 179 17.80 -4.80 -1.15
N THR A 180 18.10 -5.33 0.03
CA THR A 180 19.43 -5.32 0.61
C THR A 180 20.15 -6.63 0.32
N PRO A 181 21.47 -6.60 0.05
CA PRO A 181 22.24 -7.81 -0.18
C PRO A 181 22.11 -8.83 0.97
N ASP A 182 21.70 -10.06 0.66
CA ASP A 182 21.45 -11.12 1.64
C ASP A 182 22.26 -12.42 1.40
N GLY A 183 23.06 -12.50 0.31
CA GLY A 183 23.80 -13.72 -0.01
C GLY A 183 24.34 -13.84 -1.43
N GLU A 184 24.38 -15.09 -1.91
CA GLU A 184 25.06 -15.43 -3.18
C GLU A 184 24.26 -15.03 -4.43
N ASN A 185 22.95 -14.80 -4.30
CA ASN A 185 22.07 -14.42 -5.41
C ASN A 185 22.02 -12.90 -5.67
N ASP A 186 22.72 -12.11 -4.86
CA ASP A 186 22.72 -10.66 -4.98
C ASP A 186 23.33 -10.20 -6.31
N PRO A 187 22.69 -9.26 -7.01
CA PRO A 187 23.25 -8.74 -8.25
C PRO A 187 24.58 -8.04 -7.97
N ALA A 188 25.59 -8.39 -8.76
CA ALA A 188 26.93 -7.84 -8.60
C ALA A 188 26.99 -6.33 -8.86
N HIS A 189 26.15 -5.83 -9.78
CA HIS A 189 26.06 -4.45 -10.24
C HIS A 189 24.72 -4.22 -10.95
N LEU A 190 24.44 -2.97 -11.35
CA LEU A 190 23.18 -2.52 -11.94
C LEU A 190 22.74 -3.33 -13.18
N ASP A 191 23.64 -3.60 -14.12
CA ASP A 191 23.31 -4.38 -15.33
C ASP A 191 22.94 -5.83 -14.98
N ALA A 192 23.68 -6.46 -14.06
CA ALA A 192 23.34 -7.79 -13.57
C ALA A 192 21.97 -7.83 -12.86
N ALA A 193 21.60 -6.77 -12.12
CA ALA A 193 20.27 -6.66 -11.51
C ALA A 193 19.16 -6.55 -12.58
N ALA A 194 19.37 -5.78 -13.65
CA ALA A 194 18.43 -5.71 -14.76
C ALA A 194 18.29 -7.06 -15.48
N ASP A 195 19.41 -7.77 -15.72
CA ASP A 195 19.40 -9.10 -16.33
C ASP A 195 18.69 -10.13 -15.45
N GLN A 196 18.80 -10.03 -14.12
CA GLN A 196 18.05 -10.87 -13.19
C GLN A 196 16.53 -10.63 -13.28
N ILE A 197 16.07 -9.37 -13.42
CA ILE A 197 14.65 -9.06 -13.64
C ILE A 197 14.17 -9.66 -14.96
N VAL A 198 14.96 -9.52 -16.04
CA VAL A 198 14.65 -10.12 -17.35
C VAL A 198 14.53 -11.63 -17.24
N ALA A 199 15.49 -12.29 -16.57
CA ALA A 199 15.46 -13.74 -16.34
C ALA A 199 14.27 -14.16 -15.49
N PHE A 200 13.96 -13.42 -14.42
CA PHE A 200 12.83 -13.69 -13.54
C PHE A 200 11.50 -13.71 -14.30
N TYR A 201 11.24 -12.69 -15.14
CA TYR A 201 10.01 -12.67 -15.93
C TYR A 201 10.00 -13.70 -17.06
N LYS A 202 11.15 -13.96 -17.69
CA LYS A 202 11.29 -15.03 -18.69
C LYS A 202 10.94 -16.40 -18.11
N ASP A 203 11.28 -16.65 -16.85
CA ASP A 203 10.99 -17.89 -16.11
C ASP A 203 9.59 -17.90 -15.47
N GLY A 204 8.70 -16.97 -15.86
CA GLY A 204 7.30 -16.93 -15.43
C GLY A 204 7.02 -16.08 -14.18
N GLY A 205 8.02 -15.36 -13.69
CA GLY A 205 7.87 -14.35 -12.63
C GLY A 205 7.24 -14.89 -11.35
N GLY A 206 7.62 -16.10 -10.92
CA GLY A 206 7.01 -16.76 -9.76
C GLY A 206 5.54 -17.13 -9.98
N SER A 207 5.19 -17.57 -11.19
CA SER A 207 3.82 -17.87 -11.61
C SER A 207 2.89 -16.65 -11.61
N THR A 208 3.43 -15.48 -11.94
CA THR A 208 2.64 -14.26 -12.12
C THR A 208 2.48 -13.88 -13.59
N VAL A 209 3.38 -14.35 -14.46
CA VAL A 209 3.40 -13.99 -15.88
C VAL A 209 3.56 -15.23 -16.78
N GLU A 210 3.08 -15.11 -18.02
CA GLU A 210 3.23 -16.03 -19.14
C GLU A 210 3.59 -15.25 -20.39
N ASP A 211 4.27 -15.90 -21.34
CA ASP A 211 4.62 -15.31 -22.64
C ASP A 211 5.29 -13.92 -22.52
N ALA A 212 6.24 -13.85 -21.58
CA ALA A 212 6.90 -12.62 -21.20
C ALA A 212 8.07 -12.32 -22.15
N THR A 213 8.11 -11.10 -22.65
CA THR A 213 9.24 -10.55 -23.44
C THR A 213 9.69 -9.26 -22.78
N SER A 214 11.00 -9.14 -22.54
CA SER A 214 11.57 -8.01 -21.82
C SER A 214 12.63 -7.29 -22.65
N GLU A 215 12.67 -5.97 -22.54
CA GLU A 215 13.70 -5.11 -23.13
C GLU A 215 14.29 -4.21 -22.04
N THR A 216 15.57 -3.83 -22.21
CA THR A 216 16.27 -2.96 -21.26
C THR A 216 16.69 -1.64 -21.91
N ALA A 217 16.63 -0.56 -21.13
CA ALA A 217 17.04 0.77 -21.56
C ALA A 217 17.88 1.46 -20.48
N LYS A 218 18.81 2.31 -20.91
CA LYS A 218 19.61 3.14 -19.99
C LYS A 218 18.80 4.37 -19.58
N THR A 219 18.87 4.73 -18.31
CA THR A 219 18.20 5.90 -17.75
C THR A 219 19.01 6.46 -16.57
N GLU A 220 18.46 7.45 -15.88
CA GLU A 220 19.06 8.03 -14.68
C GLU A 220 18.04 8.17 -13.54
N GLN A 221 18.50 7.89 -12.32
CA GLN A 221 17.79 8.18 -11.09
C GLN A 221 18.58 9.20 -10.28
N GLN A 222 18.02 10.39 -10.06
CA GLN A 222 18.68 11.49 -9.36
C GLN A 222 20.12 11.80 -9.86
N GLY A 223 20.32 11.75 -11.19
CA GLY A 223 21.62 12.01 -11.83
C GLY A 223 22.66 10.89 -11.64
N LYS A 224 22.21 9.70 -11.24
CA LYS A 224 23.00 8.47 -11.20
C LYS A 224 22.47 7.50 -12.23
N GLU A 225 23.36 6.65 -12.73
CA GLU A 225 22.99 5.63 -13.71
C GLU A 225 21.91 4.69 -13.13
N ALA A 226 20.89 4.43 -13.94
CA ALA A 226 19.79 3.53 -13.65
C ALA A 226 19.44 2.72 -14.91
N ARG A 227 18.54 1.75 -14.77
CA ARG A 227 18.04 0.91 -15.86
C ARG A 227 16.52 0.85 -15.84
N ASP A 228 15.93 0.96 -17.01
CA ASP A 228 14.53 0.60 -17.20
C ASP A 228 14.47 -0.81 -17.78
N VAL A 229 13.59 -1.65 -17.24
CA VAL A 229 13.19 -2.93 -17.85
C VAL A 229 11.72 -2.84 -18.21
N THR A 230 11.39 -3.09 -19.46
CA THR A 230 10.01 -3.09 -19.94
C THR A 230 9.65 -4.52 -20.35
N THR A 231 8.69 -5.12 -19.64
CA THR A 231 8.27 -6.50 -19.87
C THR A 231 6.82 -6.54 -20.33
N SER A 232 6.60 -7.00 -21.56
CA SER A 232 5.27 -7.31 -22.08
C SER A 232 4.91 -8.77 -21.75
N TYR A 233 3.71 -9.04 -21.22
CA TYR A 233 3.34 -10.37 -20.72
C TYR A 233 1.82 -10.61 -20.72
N LEU A 234 1.42 -11.88 -20.62
CA LEU A 234 0.07 -12.30 -20.24
C LEU A 234 0.04 -12.67 -18.75
N PRO A 235 -1.00 -12.30 -17.98
CA PRO A 235 -1.14 -12.79 -16.61
C PRO A 235 -1.16 -14.32 -16.58
N TYR A 236 -0.58 -14.90 -15.53
CA TYR A 236 -0.53 -16.35 -15.38
C TYR A 236 -1.93 -17.01 -15.49
N GLY A 237 -2.01 -18.13 -16.20
CA GLY A 237 -3.23 -18.88 -16.43
C GLY A 237 -4.18 -18.27 -17.46
N THR A 238 -3.78 -17.22 -18.19
CA THR A 238 -4.66 -16.54 -19.16
C THR A 238 -4.33 -16.81 -20.62
N SER A 239 -3.18 -17.44 -20.92
CA SER A 239 -2.78 -17.74 -22.32
C SER A 239 -3.78 -18.58 -23.10
N SER A 240 -4.57 -19.40 -22.42
CA SER A 240 -5.61 -20.24 -23.03
C SER A 240 -6.93 -19.51 -23.32
N ASN A 241 -7.09 -18.27 -22.84
CA ASN A 241 -8.29 -17.47 -23.09
C ASN A 241 -8.39 -17.10 -24.57
N LYS A 242 -9.62 -16.95 -25.08
CA LYS A 242 -9.84 -16.57 -26.50
C LYS A 242 -9.23 -15.22 -26.86
N ASN A 243 -9.35 -14.24 -25.94
CA ASN A 243 -8.86 -12.87 -26.10
C ASN A 243 -8.14 -12.47 -24.79
N PRO A 244 -6.93 -12.95 -24.53
CA PRO A 244 -6.21 -12.59 -23.32
C PRO A 244 -5.79 -11.12 -23.39
N ILE A 245 -5.85 -10.42 -22.26
CA ILE A 245 -5.38 -9.04 -22.16
C ILE A 245 -3.89 -9.07 -21.85
N ARG A 246 -3.10 -8.43 -22.70
CA ARG A 246 -1.66 -8.27 -22.50
C ARG A 246 -1.39 -7.05 -21.62
N TYR A 247 -0.42 -7.20 -20.73
CA TYR A 247 0.03 -6.16 -19.83
C TYR A 247 1.50 -5.86 -20.08
N GLN A 248 1.93 -4.71 -19.61
CA GLN A 248 3.31 -4.28 -19.59
C GLN A 248 3.69 -3.96 -18.14
N LYS A 249 4.82 -4.49 -17.68
CA LYS A 249 5.52 -3.98 -16.49
C LYS A 249 6.61 -3.03 -16.94
N ARG A 250 6.68 -1.86 -16.30
CA ARG A 250 7.77 -0.92 -16.42
C ARG A 250 8.49 -0.85 -15.08
N ASP A 251 9.68 -1.42 -15.03
CA ASP A 251 10.54 -1.49 -13.86
C ASP A 251 11.64 -0.42 -14.00
N HIS A 252 11.73 0.49 -13.02
CA HIS A 252 12.78 1.50 -12.92
C HIS A 252 13.74 1.12 -11.79
N LEU A 253 14.94 0.71 -12.17
CA LEU A 253 15.91 0.09 -11.29
C LEU A 253 17.11 1.00 -11.02
N TYR A 254 17.41 1.16 -9.74
CA TYR A 254 18.61 1.82 -9.24
C TYR A 254 19.37 0.91 -8.25
N VAL A 255 20.70 0.89 -8.31
CA VAL A 255 21.56 0.15 -7.37
C VAL A 255 22.65 1.07 -6.84
N ASN A 256 22.75 1.20 -5.51
CA ASN A 256 23.77 2.04 -4.89
C ASN A 256 25.11 1.32 -4.72
N LYS A 257 26.12 2.05 -4.22
CA LYS A 257 27.47 1.51 -3.96
C LYS A 257 27.50 0.40 -2.90
N ALA A 258 26.51 0.35 -2.01
CA ALA A 258 26.35 -0.70 -1.02
C ALA A 258 25.56 -1.90 -1.57
N LYS A 259 25.31 -1.94 -2.89
CA LYS A 259 24.52 -2.95 -3.61
C LYS A 259 23.06 -3.06 -3.15
N VAL A 260 22.54 -2.03 -2.46
CA VAL A 260 21.11 -1.92 -2.18
C VAL A 260 20.41 -1.52 -3.48
N ALA A 261 19.40 -2.29 -3.87
CA ALA A 261 18.60 -2.04 -5.06
C ALA A 261 17.25 -1.43 -4.70
N TRP A 262 16.79 -0.51 -5.55
CA TRP A 262 15.43 0.01 -5.55
C TRP A 262 14.81 -0.31 -6.91
N ASP A 263 13.69 -1.03 -6.88
CA ASP A 263 12.94 -1.41 -8.07
C ASP A 263 11.52 -0.85 -7.96
N LEU A 264 11.23 0.16 -8.78
CA LEU A 264 9.90 0.71 -8.95
C LEU A 264 9.23 0.03 -10.16
N THR A 265 8.24 -0.82 -9.89
CA THR A 265 7.44 -1.47 -10.93
C THR A 265 6.09 -0.78 -11.09
N VAL A 266 5.72 -0.44 -12.33
CA VAL A 266 4.35 -0.04 -12.68
C VAL A 266 3.79 -1.03 -13.68
N SER A 267 2.69 -1.69 -13.33
CA SER A 267 1.94 -2.60 -14.20
C SER A 267 0.78 -1.85 -14.86
N ILE A 268 0.72 -1.91 -16.18
CA ILE A 268 -0.24 -1.21 -17.03
C ILE A 268 -0.74 -2.15 -18.14
N PRO A 269 -1.90 -1.92 -18.76
CA PRO A 269 -2.27 -2.60 -20.00
C PRO A 269 -1.23 -2.34 -21.11
N ALA A 270 -0.97 -3.34 -21.95
CA ALA A 270 0.00 -3.21 -23.03
C ALA A 270 -0.51 -2.34 -24.20
N ASP A 271 -1.83 -2.22 -24.35
CA ASP A 271 -2.49 -1.52 -25.45
C ASP A 271 -3.69 -0.70 -24.96
N GLY A 272 -4.17 0.23 -25.81
CA GLY A 272 -5.37 1.03 -25.59
C GLY A 272 -5.15 2.32 -24.80
N GLU A 273 -6.22 3.05 -24.50
CA GLU A 273 -6.14 4.37 -23.83
C GLU A 273 -5.49 4.28 -22.43
N ALA A 274 -5.77 3.20 -21.70
CA ALA A 274 -5.16 2.96 -20.40
C ALA A 274 -3.63 2.76 -20.48
N HIS A 275 -3.10 2.29 -21.61
CA HIS A 275 -1.65 2.21 -21.81
C HIS A 275 -1.01 3.60 -21.79
N GLU A 276 -1.57 4.55 -22.55
CA GLU A 276 -1.08 5.92 -22.64
C GLU A 276 -1.15 6.67 -21.29
N GLU A 277 -2.22 6.44 -20.54
CA GLU A 277 -2.36 6.96 -19.18
C GLU A 277 -1.35 6.32 -18.22
N GLY A 278 -1.19 5.00 -18.29
CA GLY A 278 -0.22 4.24 -17.53
C GLY A 278 1.23 4.65 -17.80
N ALA A 279 1.58 4.94 -19.06
CA ALA A 279 2.89 5.46 -19.41
C ALA A 279 3.14 6.83 -18.77
N LYS A 280 2.17 7.75 -18.83
CA LYS A 280 2.26 9.06 -18.15
C LYS A 280 2.32 8.94 -16.63
N LEU A 281 1.61 7.98 -16.05
CA LEU A 281 1.66 7.63 -14.63
C LEU A 281 3.09 7.23 -14.25
N TYR A 282 3.69 6.28 -14.97
CA TYR A 282 5.08 5.84 -14.76
C TYR A 282 6.07 7.01 -14.81
N GLU A 283 6.07 7.79 -15.90
CA GLU A 283 7.01 8.90 -16.09
C GLU A 283 6.92 9.94 -14.97
N ARG A 284 5.71 10.15 -14.44
CA ARG A 284 5.50 11.07 -13.33
C ARG A 284 5.98 10.49 -12.01
N ILE A 285 5.76 9.20 -11.75
CA ILE A 285 6.24 8.56 -10.53
C ILE A 285 7.78 8.56 -10.51
N VAL A 286 8.44 8.11 -11.59
CA VAL A 286 9.91 8.11 -11.70
C VAL A 286 10.49 9.51 -11.47
N ARG A 287 9.93 10.54 -12.12
CA ARG A 287 10.37 11.94 -11.93
C ARG A 287 10.29 12.41 -10.48
N ASN A 288 9.31 11.90 -9.73
CA ASN A 288 9.06 12.28 -8.33
C ASN A 288 9.56 11.22 -7.34
N LEU A 289 10.26 10.18 -7.80
CA LEU A 289 10.92 9.21 -6.94
C LEU A 289 12.17 9.86 -6.35
N LYS A 290 12.29 9.81 -5.03
CA LYS A 290 13.47 10.24 -4.28
C LYS A 290 13.93 9.11 -3.38
N ILE A 291 15.14 8.63 -3.64
CA ILE A 291 15.88 7.65 -2.85
C ILE A 291 16.83 8.43 -1.93
N ASP A 292 16.78 8.13 -0.63
CA ASP A 292 17.53 8.87 0.39
C ASP A 292 19.05 8.60 0.34
N LYS A 293 19.44 7.35 0.00
CA LYS A 293 20.83 6.88 0.00
C LYS A 293 21.23 6.31 -1.36
N LEU A 294 21.55 7.21 -2.28
CA LEU A 294 22.17 6.89 -3.57
C LEU A 294 23.55 6.25 -3.42
#